data_AF-A8MA44-F1
#
_entry.id   AF-A8MA44-F1
#
_cell.length_a   1.000
_cell.length_b   1.000
_cell.length_c   1.000
_cell.angle_alpha   90.00
_cell.angle_beta   90.00
_cell.angle_gamma   90.00
#
_symmetry.space_group_name_H-M   'P 1'
#
loop_
_entity.id
_entity.type
_entity.pdbx_description
1 polymer ?
#
loop_
_entity_poly.entity_id
_entity_poly.type
_entity_poly.pdbx_seq_one_letter_code
_entity_poly.pdbx_strand_id
1 'polypeptide(L)'
;MRLEVMIQVVLALAFVVSWFLLPIYGITGPGLAMVLTPVGYVVDFLGLRYLVVPPTIFAIWLFALTSSLIPIVWRSTRYPLYLSLLLAVLSMTMLTDTILFQWRYMTVRGYVIQPTPTGYIYVQLHHTPSLSLPFYILVIYLVLTLVNTVTRAKWLRFREWSIVEVYQTRGTMTAIKESLRRLGIPYEEFDDGIRVGDLIIKEVHGMITISRVGRNPMATDEIQGLSPEEAIAVVITHAVQYAFKTGSRVVEYEGE
;
A
#
# COMPACT_ATOMS: atom_id res chain seq x y z
N MET A 1 10.59 0.72 4.90
CA MET A 1 9.73 1.22 3.80
C MET A 1 8.37 0.54 3.88
N ARG A 2 7.24 1.24 3.69
CA ARG A 2 5.90 0.61 3.83
C ARG A 2 5.65 -0.38 2.69
N LEU A 3 5.21 -1.59 3.03
CA LEU A 3 5.03 -2.68 2.06
C LEU A 3 3.97 -2.34 1.00
N GLU A 4 2.96 -1.55 1.38
CA GLU A 4 1.93 -0.98 0.51
C GLU A 4 2.50 -0.12 -0.62
N VAL A 5 3.51 0.70 -0.30
CA VAL A 5 4.21 1.55 -1.28
C VAL A 5 5.10 0.69 -2.17
N MET A 6 5.71 -0.35 -1.61
CA MET A 6 6.54 -1.28 -2.36
C MET A 6 5.73 -2.07 -3.40
N ILE A 7 4.52 -2.52 -3.04
CA ILE A 7 3.58 -3.16 -3.98
C ILE A 7 3.24 -2.21 -5.14
N GLN A 8 2.99 -0.93 -4.84
CA GLN A 8 2.71 0.07 -5.88
C GLN A 8 3.88 0.21 -6.86
N VAL A 9 5.13 0.21 -6.38
CA VAL A 9 6.33 0.28 -7.24
C VAL A 9 6.46 -0.98 -8.10
N VAL A 10 6.28 -2.16 -7.51
CA VAL A 10 6.33 -3.43 -8.25
C VAL A 10 5.29 -3.44 -9.37
N LEU A 11 4.07 -2.95 -9.12
CA LEU A 11 3.04 -2.84 -10.13
C LEU A 11 3.36 -1.82 -11.23
N ALA A 12 3.92 -0.67 -10.88
CA ALA A 12 4.35 0.31 -11.88
C ALA A 12 5.44 -0.26 -12.80
N LEU A 13 6.41 -0.99 -12.23
CA LEU A 13 7.45 -1.67 -13.02
C LEU A 13 6.87 -2.80 -13.87
N ALA A 14 5.98 -3.63 -13.31
CA ALA A 14 5.31 -4.69 -14.05
C ALA A 14 4.49 -4.14 -15.21
N PHE A 15 3.80 -3.01 -15.01
CA PHE A 15 3.10 -2.28 -16.07
C PHE A 15 4.07 -1.90 -17.19
N VAL A 16 5.17 -1.20 -16.87
CA VAL A 16 6.12 -0.75 -17.90
C VAL A 16 6.73 -1.94 -18.63
N VAL A 17 7.26 -2.92 -17.90
CA VAL A 17 7.88 -4.12 -18.50
C VAL A 17 6.88 -4.88 -19.38
N SER A 18 5.66 -5.13 -18.88
CA SER A 18 4.64 -5.81 -19.67
C SER A 18 4.27 -5.04 -20.94
N TRP A 19 4.24 -3.71 -20.91
CA TRP A 19 3.91 -2.91 -22.08
C TRP A 19 5.02 -2.89 -23.15
N PHE A 20 6.28 -2.97 -22.74
CA PHE A 20 7.40 -3.18 -23.68
C PHE A 20 7.36 -4.55 -24.36
N LEU A 21 6.74 -5.55 -23.72
CA LEU A 21 6.62 -6.90 -24.27
C LEU A 21 5.32 -7.12 -25.06
N LEU A 22 4.23 -6.49 -24.65
CA LEU A 22 2.88 -6.69 -25.17
C LEU A 22 2.20 -5.35 -25.46
N PRO A 23 1.50 -5.19 -26.59
CA PRO A 23 0.82 -3.94 -26.90
C PRO A 23 -0.37 -3.72 -25.99
N ILE A 24 -0.48 -2.57 -25.32
CA ILE A 24 -1.53 -2.30 -24.33
C ILE A 24 -2.95 -2.34 -24.91
N TYR A 25 -3.06 -1.92 -26.16
CA TYR A 25 -4.30 -1.83 -26.92
C TYR A 25 -4.00 -2.15 -28.38
N GLY A 26 -4.91 -2.79 -29.06
CA GLY A 26 -4.76 -3.05 -30.48
C GLY A 26 -6.08 -3.24 -31.21
N ILE A 27 -6.09 -2.85 -32.48
CA ILE A 27 -7.14 -3.15 -33.44
C ILE A 27 -6.56 -4.13 -34.45
N THR A 28 -7.21 -5.28 -34.62
CA THR A 28 -6.79 -6.29 -35.59
C THR A 28 -7.92 -6.67 -36.52
N GLY A 29 -7.59 -6.88 -37.79
CA GLY A 29 -8.50 -7.28 -38.85
C GLY A 29 -7.74 -7.86 -40.05
N PRO A 30 -8.45 -8.39 -41.06
CA PRO A 30 -7.82 -8.90 -42.27
C PRO A 30 -6.99 -7.79 -42.94
N GLY A 31 -5.67 -7.96 -43.06
CA GLY A 31 -4.80 -6.96 -43.70
C GLY A 31 -4.62 -5.65 -42.92
N LEU A 32 -5.04 -5.59 -41.65
CA LEU A 32 -4.83 -4.43 -40.76
C LEU A 32 -4.45 -4.92 -39.36
N ALA A 33 -3.33 -4.44 -38.83
CA ALA A 33 -3.00 -4.54 -37.41
C ALA A 33 -2.49 -3.20 -36.91
N MET A 34 -3.19 -2.59 -35.97
CA MET A 34 -2.79 -1.35 -35.33
C MET A 34 -2.62 -1.61 -33.85
N VAL A 35 -1.39 -1.48 -33.35
CA VAL A 35 -1.07 -1.84 -31.96
C VAL A 35 -0.37 -0.68 -31.26
N LEU A 36 -0.79 -0.42 -30.02
CA LEU A 36 -0.25 0.63 -29.17
C LEU A 36 0.91 0.10 -28.33
N THR A 37 2.11 0.50 -28.72
CA THR A 37 3.37 0.18 -28.04
C THR A 37 3.82 1.37 -27.18
N PRO A 38 4.76 1.21 -26.24
CA PRO A 38 5.27 2.33 -25.43
C PRO A 38 6.01 3.40 -26.24
N VAL A 39 6.29 3.13 -27.52
CA VAL A 39 6.93 4.07 -28.46
C VAL A 39 5.90 4.76 -29.36
N GLY A 40 4.70 4.18 -29.53
CA GLY A 40 3.66 4.74 -30.38
C GLY A 40 2.76 3.67 -31.01
N TYR A 41 1.91 4.10 -31.93
CA TYR A 41 1.08 3.22 -32.75
C TYR A 41 1.90 2.62 -33.88
N VAL A 42 2.05 1.30 -33.85
CA VAL A 42 2.54 0.53 -34.99
C VAL A 42 1.32 0.15 -35.83
N VAL A 43 1.28 0.65 -37.05
CA VAL A 43 0.21 0.38 -38.02
C VAL A 43 0.78 -0.49 -39.13
N ASP A 44 0.32 -1.73 -39.20
CA ASP A 44 0.56 -2.64 -40.31
C ASP A 44 -0.71 -2.68 -41.18
N PHE A 45 -0.56 -2.34 -42.45
CA PHE A 45 -1.63 -2.35 -43.42
C PHE A 45 -1.16 -3.03 -44.71
N LEU A 46 -1.73 -4.19 -45.02
CA LEU A 46 -1.41 -4.99 -46.21
C LEU A 46 0.10 -5.19 -46.43
N GLY A 47 0.87 -5.37 -45.34
CA GLY A 47 2.31 -5.60 -45.38
C GLY A 47 3.18 -4.32 -45.36
N LEU A 48 2.56 -3.14 -45.34
CA LEU A 48 3.25 -1.86 -45.12
C LEU A 48 3.15 -1.45 -43.65
N ARG A 49 4.31 -1.22 -43.02
CA ARG A 49 4.42 -0.89 -41.60
C ARG A 49 4.80 0.58 -41.40
N TYR A 50 3.97 1.28 -40.62
CA TYR A 50 4.17 2.68 -40.25
C TYR A 50 4.22 2.82 -38.73
N LEU A 51 4.98 3.81 -38.25
CA LEU A 51 5.01 4.20 -36.85
C LEU A 51 4.45 5.61 -36.72
N VAL A 52 3.36 5.75 -35.97
CA VAL A 52 2.79 7.04 -35.59
C VAL A 52 3.08 7.23 -34.11
N VAL A 53 3.74 8.34 -33.76
CA VAL A 53 4.16 8.63 -32.37
C VAL A 53 3.33 9.80 -31.81
N PRO A 54 2.23 9.52 -31.08
CA PRO A 54 1.53 10.56 -30.34
C PRO A 54 2.43 11.12 -29.23
N PRO A 55 2.48 12.45 -29.02
CA PRO A 55 3.27 13.06 -27.94
C PRO A 55 2.89 12.55 -26.55
N THR A 56 1.63 12.15 -26.37
CA THR A 56 1.07 11.64 -25.12
C THR A 56 1.62 10.27 -24.70
N ILE A 57 2.23 9.51 -25.61
CA ILE A 57 2.65 8.13 -25.35
C ILE A 57 3.68 8.03 -24.22
N PHE A 58 4.66 8.94 -24.21
CA PHE A 58 5.76 8.94 -23.24
C PHE A 58 5.28 9.37 -21.86
N ALA A 59 4.25 10.22 -21.82
CA ALA A 59 3.67 10.71 -20.58
C ALA A 59 3.02 9.57 -19.77
N ILE A 60 2.46 8.54 -20.44
CA ILE A 60 1.74 7.44 -19.78
C ILE A 60 2.66 6.70 -18.81
N TRP A 61 3.75 6.13 -19.30
CA TRP A 61 4.65 5.35 -18.44
C TRP A 61 5.50 6.24 -17.53
N LEU A 62 5.84 7.46 -17.95
CA LEU A 62 6.56 8.41 -17.11
C LEU A 62 5.74 8.81 -15.88
N PHE A 63 4.45 9.11 -16.05
CA PHE A 63 3.56 9.44 -14.94
C PHE A 63 3.29 8.24 -14.03
N ALA A 64 3.18 7.02 -14.58
CA ALA A 64 3.06 5.81 -13.76
C ALA A 64 4.30 5.59 -12.88
N LEU A 65 5.51 5.71 -13.43
CA LEU A 65 6.75 5.54 -12.67
C LEU A 65 6.93 6.64 -11.62
N THR A 66 6.79 7.90 -12.02
CA THR A 66 6.93 9.03 -11.10
C THR A 66 5.89 9.01 -9.98
N SER A 67 4.65 8.61 -10.29
CA SER A 67 3.59 8.36 -9.30
C SER A 67 4.05 7.38 -8.22
N SER A 68 4.71 6.28 -8.60
CA SER A 68 5.21 5.27 -7.64
C SER A 68 6.45 5.73 -6.86
N LEU A 69 7.30 6.57 -7.45
CA LEU A 69 8.55 7.03 -6.84
C LEU A 69 8.34 8.14 -5.80
N ILE A 70 7.34 9.00 -5.97
CA ILE A 70 7.10 10.15 -5.09
C ILE A 70 6.93 9.76 -3.61
N PRO A 71 6.11 8.76 -3.25
CA PRO A 71 5.99 8.32 -1.86
C PRO A 71 7.29 7.72 -1.29
N ILE A 72 8.24 7.32 -2.14
CA ILE A 72 9.54 6.77 -1.72
C ILE A 72 10.51 7.89 -1.35
N VAL A 73 10.60 8.90 -2.22
CA VAL A 73 11.53 10.03 -2.09
C VAL A 73 11.03 11.01 -1.04
N TRP A 74 9.73 11.31 -1.05
CA TRP A 74 9.12 12.25 -0.11
C TRP A 74 8.28 11.49 0.90
N ARG A 75 8.85 11.20 2.08
CA ARG A 75 8.19 10.41 3.14
C ARG A 75 7.58 11.25 4.27
N SER A 76 7.93 12.53 4.34
CA SER A 76 7.72 13.37 5.52
C SER A 76 6.26 13.75 5.77
N THR A 77 5.40 13.78 4.75
CA THR A 77 4.04 14.33 4.88
C THR A 77 2.98 13.47 4.17
N ARG A 78 1.71 13.91 4.19
CA ARG A 78 0.58 13.26 3.50
C ARG A 78 0.44 13.64 2.03
N TYR A 79 1.01 14.78 1.62
CA TYR A 79 0.99 15.29 0.25
C TYR A 79 1.55 14.35 -0.83
N PRO A 80 2.58 13.53 -0.58
CA PRO A 80 3.13 12.58 -1.54
C PRO A 80 2.10 11.57 -2.06
N LEU A 81 1.16 11.13 -1.22
CA LEU A 81 0.12 10.18 -1.61
C LEU A 81 -0.93 10.81 -2.52
N TYR A 82 -1.26 12.09 -2.31
CA TYR A 82 -2.19 12.81 -3.18
C TYR A 82 -1.55 13.10 -4.54
N LEU A 83 -0.27 13.52 -4.54
CA LEU A 83 0.48 13.77 -5.76
C LEU A 83 0.70 12.46 -6.56
N SER A 84 0.98 11.36 -5.85
CA SER A 84 1.06 10.02 -6.44
C SER A 84 -0.25 9.65 -7.15
N LEU A 85 -1.40 9.84 -6.51
CA LEU A 85 -2.71 9.59 -7.11
C LEU A 85 -2.96 10.48 -8.33
N LEU A 86 -2.65 11.77 -8.23
CA LEU A 86 -2.82 12.70 -9.34
C LEU A 86 -2.04 12.24 -10.58
N LEU A 87 -0.79 11.83 -10.41
CA LEU A 87 0.03 11.32 -11.52
C LEU A 87 -0.46 9.96 -12.04
N ALA A 88 -0.95 9.08 -11.18
CA ALA A 88 -1.55 7.81 -11.61
C ALA A 88 -2.81 8.05 -12.47
N VAL A 89 -3.66 8.99 -12.06
CA VAL A 89 -4.83 9.41 -12.84
C VAL A 89 -4.38 10.02 -14.16
N LEU A 90 -3.37 10.91 -14.15
CA LEU A 90 -2.83 11.54 -15.35
C LEU A 90 -2.30 10.50 -16.35
N SER A 91 -1.61 9.46 -15.88
CA SER A 91 -1.18 8.32 -16.70
C SER A 91 -2.36 7.65 -17.43
N MET A 92 -3.43 7.35 -16.70
CA MET A 92 -4.65 6.73 -17.26
C MET A 92 -5.39 7.67 -18.23
N THR A 93 -5.42 8.96 -17.92
CA THR A 93 -6.01 9.99 -18.80
C THR A 93 -5.22 10.08 -20.11
N MET A 94 -3.88 10.10 -20.05
CA MET A 94 -3.03 10.12 -21.26
C MET A 94 -3.23 8.85 -22.11
N LEU A 95 -3.42 7.69 -21.49
CA LEU A 95 -3.74 6.46 -22.21
C LEU A 95 -5.09 6.57 -22.92
N THR A 96 -6.12 7.01 -22.20
CA THR A 96 -7.47 7.22 -22.75
C THR A 96 -7.45 8.22 -23.90
N ASP A 97 -6.76 9.35 -23.74
CA ASP A 97 -6.61 10.37 -24.79
C ASP A 97 -5.89 9.81 -26.02
N THR A 98 -4.84 9.01 -25.81
CA THR A 98 -4.11 8.35 -26.90
C THR A 98 -5.00 7.37 -27.68
N ILE A 99 -5.85 6.62 -26.98
CA ILE A 99 -6.84 5.71 -27.62
C ILE A 99 -7.90 6.52 -28.35
N LEU A 100 -8.42 7.59 -27.76
CA LEU A 100 -9.41 8.49 -28.40
C LEU A 100 -8.84 9.15 -29.65
N PHE A 101 -7.57 9.56 -29.63
CA PHE A 101 -6.87 10.06 -30.80
C PHE A 101 -6.90 9.04 -31.94
N GLN A 102 -6.61 7.78 -31.64
CA GLN A 102 -6.66 6.70 -32.62
C GLN A 102 -8.08 6.49 -33.17
N TRP A 103 -9.09 6.46 -32.29
CA TRP A 103 -10.50 6.35 -32.68
C TRP A 103 -11.00 7.53 -33.53
N ARG A 104 -10.46 8.73 -33.33
CA ARG A 104 -10.89 9.94 -34.03
C ARG A 104 -10.19 10.15 -35.36
N TYR A 105 -8.88 9.88 -35.42
CA TYR A 105 -8.04 10.26 -36.55
C TYR A 105 -7.62 9.08 -37.42
N MET A 106 -7.65 7.85 -36.91
CA MET A 106 -7.30 6.67 -37.69
C MET A 106 -8.51 5.82 -38.06
N THR A 107 -9.67 6.10 -37.47
CA THR A 107 -10.96 5.50 -37.84
C THR A 107 -12.03 6.58 -38.00
N VAL A 108 -12.78 6.57 -39.10
CA VAL A 108 -13.93 7.46 -39.32
C VAL A 108 -15.12 6.65 -39.79
N ARG A 109 -16.21 6.61 -39.01
CA ARG A 109 -17.47 5.93 -39.37
C ARG A 109 -17.28 4.46 -39.82
N GLY A 110 -16.34 3.73 -39.21
CA GLY A 110 -16.02 2.34 -39.55
C GLY A 110 -15.00 2.15 -40.68
N TYR A 111 -14.52 3.24 -41.30
CA TYR A 111 -13.43 3.23 -42.26
C TYR A 111 -12.10 3.52 -41.56
N VAL A 112 -11.04 2.84 -41.98
CA VAL A 112 -9.67 3.12 -41.57
C VAL A 112 -9.04 4.08 -42.57
N ILE A 113 -8.39 5.14 -42.08
CA ILE A 113 -7.71 6.12 -42.93
C ILE A 113 -6.28 5.63 -43.18
N GLN A 114 -5.94 5.39 -44.44
CA GLN A 114 -4.58 5.03 -44.85
C GLN A 114 -3.93 6.21 -45.59
N PRO A 115 -2.76 6.71 -45.14
CA PRO A 115 -1.95 7.63 -45.93
C PRO A 115 -1.33 6.90 -47.13
N THR A 116 -1.49 7.46 -48.32
CA THR A 116 -0.81 7.05 -49.55
C THR A 116 0.18 8.13 -49.97
N PRO A 117 1.20 7.82 -50.80
CA PRO A 117 2.13 8.84 -51.31
C PRO A 117 1.44 10.04 -51.99
N THR A 118 0.20 9.88 -52.45
CA THR A 118 -0.59 10.89 -53.15
C THR A 118 -1.76 11.44 -52.34
N GLY A 119 -2.01 10.98 -51.10
CA GLY A 119 -3.15 11.43 -50.31
C GLY A 119 -3.56 10.46 -49.21
N TYR A 120 -4.87 10.17 -49.11
CA TYR A 120 -5.42 9.24 -48.14
C TYR A 120 -6.54 8.41 -48.77
N ILE A 121 -6.65 7.13 -48.40
CA ILE A 121 -7.77 6.28 -48.78
C ILE A 121 -8.55 5.82 -47.54
N TYR A 122 -9.86 5.64 -47.71
CA TYR A 122 -10.76 5.13 -46.68
C TYR A 122 -11.08 3.68 -47.00
N VAL A 123 -10.72 2.76 -46.11
CA VAL A 123 -10.97 1.33 -46.32
C VAL A 123 -11.82 0.79 -45.19
N GLN A 124 -12.97 0.19 -45.53
CA GLN A 124 -13.84 -0.46 -44.57
C GLN A 124 -13.38 -1.92 -44.42
N LEU A 125 -12.64 -2.20 -43.35
CA LEU A 125 -12.20 -3.54 -42.99
C LEU A 125 -12.84 -3.92 -41.67
N HIS A 126 -13.30 -5.17 -41.57
CA HIS A 126 -13.78 -5.69 -40.30
C HIS A 126 -12.60 -5.74 -39.33
N HIS A 127 -12.77 -5.12 -38.15
CA HIS A 127 -11.72 -5.03 -37.17
C HIS A 127 -12.29 -5.17 -35.76
N THR A 128 -11.49 -5.75 -34.88
CA THR A 128 -11.86 -5.98 -33.48
C THR A 128 -10.88 -5.25 -32.56
N PRO A 129 -11.37 -4.40 -31.65
CA PRO A 129 -10.54 -3.80 -30.62
C PRO A 129 -10.24 -4.82 -29.53
N SER A 130 -9.02 -4.77 -29.00
CA SER A 130 -8.55 -5.65 -27.94
C SER A 130 -7.72 -4.86 -26.92
N LEU A 131 -7.94 -5.19 -25.64
CA LEU A 131 -7.14 -4.71 -24.51
C LEU A 131 -6.33 -5.88 -23.98
N SER A 132 -5.07 -5.64 -23.65
CA SER A 132 -4.17 -6.70 -23.20
C SER A 132 -3.72 -6.48 -21.76
N LEU A 133 -2.85 -7.37 -21.27
CA LEU A 133 -2.38 -7.42 -19.88
C LEU A 133 -1.93 -6.06 -19.30
N PRO A 134 -1.12 -5.23 -19.97
CA PRO A 134 -0.63 -3.97 -19.39
C PRO A 134 -1.77 -3.01 -19.04
N PHE A 135 -2.89 -3.04 -19.78
CA PHE A 135 -4.06 -2.22 -19.46
C PHE A 135 -4.65 -2.60 -18.11
N TYR A 136 -4.84 -3.90 -17.88
CA TYR A 136 -5.39 -4.39 -16.62
C TYR A 136 -4.44 -4.15 -15.44
N ILE A 137 -3.12 -4.27 -15.65
CA ILE A 137 -2.12 -3.92 -14.63
C ILE A 137 -2.22 -2.43 -14.28
N LEU A 138 -2.36 -1.54 -15.26
CA LEU A 138 -2.51 -0.10 -15.01
C LEU A 138 -3.80 0.23 -14.23
N VAL A 139 -4.90 -0.45 -14.53
CA VAL A 139 -6.15 -0.29 -13.78
C VAL A 139 -6.00 -0.74 -12.33
N ILE A 140 -5.40 -1.92 -12.09
CA ILE A 140 -5.12 -2.43 -10.74
C ILE A 140 -4.19 -1.47 -9.99
N TYR A 141 -3.16 -0.97 -10.67
CA TYR A 141 -2.24 0.04 -10.15
C TYR A 141 -2.99 1.29 -9.67
N LEU A 142 -3.86 1.86 -10.52
CA LEU A 142 -4.65 3.05 -10.17
C LEU A 142 -5.54 2.81 -8.95
N VAL A 143 -6.24 1.67 -8.90
CA VAL A 143 -7.09 1.30 -7.76
C VAL A 143 -6.26 1.20 -6.48
N LEU A 144 -5.09 0.56 -6.53
CA LEU A 144 -4.21 0.45 -5.37
C LEU A 144 -3.61 1.79 -4.94
N THR A 145 -3.26 2.67 -5.88
CA THR A 145 -2.84 4.04 -5.56
C THR A 145 -3.97 4.79 -4.86
N LEU A 146 -5.22 4.66 -5.32
CA LEU A 146 -6.39 5.25 -4.67
C LEU A 146 -6.57 4.70 -3.25
N VAL A 147 -6.49 3.38 -3.06
CA VAL A 147 -6.56 2.75 -1.74
C VAL A 147 -5.43 3.26 -0.85
N ASN A 148 -4.21 3.39 -1.36
CA ASN A 148 -3.07 3.95 -0.63
C ASN A 148 -3.34 5.39 -0.18
N THR A 149 -3.96 6.22 -1.03
CA THR A 149 -4.30 7.60 -0.68
C THR A 149 -5.41 7.66 0.37
N VAL A 150 -6.48 6.87 0.23
CA VAL A 150 -7.62 6.85 1.16
C VAL A 150 -7.23 6.27 2.53
N THR A 151 -6.55 5.13 2.53
CA THR A 151 -6.15 4.42 3.76
C THR A 151 -4.82 4.93 4.34
N ARG A 152 -4.20 5.92 3.69
CA ARG A 152 -2.89 6.48 4.03
C ARG A 152 -1.78 5.41 4.05
N ALA A 153 -1.85 4.45 3.13
CA ALA A 153 -0.94 3.32 3.01
C ALA A 153 -0.78 2.56 4.35
N LYS A 154 -1.92 2.13 4.93
CA LYS A 154 -1.99 1.34 6.17
C LYS A 154 -2.95 0.15 6.06
N TRP A 155 -3.35 -0.24 4.85
CA TRP A 155 -4.35 -1.28 4.64
C TRP A 155 -3.77 -2.71 4.76
N LEU A 156 -2.44 -2.86 4.70
CA LEU A 156 -1.76 -4.15 4.90
C LEU A 156 -1.21 -4.32 6.31
N ARG A 157 -1.33 -3.30 7.19
CA ARG A 157 -1.04 -3.48 8.60
C ARG A 157 -1.99 -4.54 9.16
N PHE A 158 -1.45 -5.72 9.44
CA PHE A 158 -2.02 -6.65 10.41
C PHE A 158 -2.49 -5.80 11.61
N ARG A 159 -3.81 -5.73 11.77
CA ARG A 159 -4.54 -4.92 12.74
C ARG A 159 -3.75 -4.84 14.05
N GLU A 160 -3.06 -3.72 14.29
CA GLU A 160 -2.51 -3.44 15.62
C GLU A 160 -3.72 -3.11 16.48
N TRP A 161 -4.29 -4.12 17.15
CA TRP A 161 -5.45 -3.91 18.02
C TRP A 161 -5.06 -2.85 19.05
N SER A 162 -5.93 -1.86 19.28
CA SER A 162 -5.72 -0.94 20.40
C SER A 162 -5.65 -1.76 21.70
N ILE A 163 -4.89 -1.31 22.71
CA ILE A 163 -4.78 -2.04 24.00
C ILE A 163 -6.20 -2.24 24.60
N VAL A 164 -7.09 -1.28 24.36
CA VAL A 164 -8.52 -1.33 24.72
C VAL A 164 -9.26 -2.43 23.95
N GLU A 165 -9.03 -2.58 22.64
CA GLU A 165 -9.60 -3.70 21.87
C GLU A 165 -9.06 -5.05 22.34
N VAL A 166 -7.76 -5.17 22.62
CA VAL A 166 -7.15 -6.40 23.16
C VAL A 166 -7.77 -6.74 24.51
N TYR A 167 -7.99 -5.75 25.36
CA TYR A 167 -8.66 -5.91 26.65
C TYR A 167 -10.09 -6.47 26.49
N GLN A 168 -10.92 -5.85 25.65
CA GLN A 168 -12.32 -6.25 25.49
C GLN A 168 -12.51 -7.64 24.89
N THR A 169 -11.53 -8.14 24.13
CA THR A 169 -11.66 -9.41 23.38
C THR A 169 -10.81 -10.54 23.93
N ARG A 170 -9.68 -10.25 24.58
CA ARG A 170 -8.69 -11.25 25.04
C ARG A 170 -8.35 -11.14 26.53
N GLY A 171 -9.02 -10.26 27.26
CA GLY A 171 -8.89 -10.10 28.70
C GLY A 171 -7.70 -9.23 29.14
N THR A 172 -7.71 -8.88 30.42
CA THR A 172 -6.80 -7.90 31.03
C THR A 172 -5.34 -8.35 31.05
N MET A 173 -5.08 -9.63 31.35
CA MET A 173 -3.72 -10.17 31.38
C MET A 173 -3.05 -10.09 30.00
N THR A 174 -3.78 -10.41 28.93
CA THR A 174 -3.27 -10.31 27.54
C THR A 174 -3.02 -8.86 27.14
N ALA A 175 -3.88 -7.93 27.57
CA ALA A 175 -3.68 -6.50 27.32
C ALA A 175 -2.44 -5.95 28.04
N ILE A 176 -2.15 -6.43 29.26
CA ILE A 176 -0.94 -6.07 30.02
C ILE A 176 0.31 -6.62 29.32
N LYS A 177 0.33 -7.89 28.89
CA LYS A 177 1.45 -8.48 28.12
C LYS A 177 1.75 -7.69 26.86
N GLU A 178 0.72 -7.36 26.09
CA GLU A 178 0.88 -6.62 24.83
C GLU A 178 1.35 -5.17 25.09
N SER A 179 0.92 -4.56 26.19
CA SER A 179 1.39 -3.24 26.63
C SER A 179 2.86 -3.26 27.04
N LEU A 180 3.28 -4.23 27.85
CA LEU A 180 4.67 -4.40 28.27
C LEU A 180 5.58 -4.69 27.07
N ARG A 181 5.12 -5.54 26.13
CA ARG A 181 5.85 -5.84 24.88
C ARG A 181 6.02 -4.59 24.02
N ARG A 182 4.98 -3.76 23.89
CA ARG A 182 5.05 -2.48 23.15
C ARG A 182 5.99 -1.47 23.79
N LEU A 183 6.12 -1.50 25.11
CA LEU A 183 7.03 -0.64 25.87
C LEU A 183 8.47 -1.20 25.94
N GLY A 184 8.74 -2.37 25.36
CA GLY A 184 10.06 -2.99 25.38
C GLY A 184 10.50 -3.45 26.78
N ILE A 185 9.57 -3.66 27.70
CA ILE A 185 9.87 -4.06 29.08
C ILE A 185 9.94 -5.59 29.14
N PRO A 186 11.08 -6.18 29.55
CA PRO A 186 11.20 -7.62 29.68
C PRO A 186 10.30 -8.15 30.81
N TYR A 187 9.63 -9.27 30.57
CA TYR A 187 8.78 -9.94 31.55
C TYR A 187 8.94 -11.47 31.44
N GLU A 188 8.77 -12.17 32.56
CA GLU A 188 8.75 -13.64 32.63
C GLU A 188 7.31 -14.10 32.83
N GLU A 189 6.86 -15.10 32.06
CA GLU A 189 5.54 -15.71 32.23
C GLU A 189 5.63 -16.92 33.17
N PHE A 190 4.61 -17.09 34.02
CA PHE A 190 4.39 -18.29 34.84
C PHE A 190 2.91 -18.65 34.83
N ASP A 191 2.56 -19.86 35.28
CA ASP A 191 1.25 -20.50 35.02
C ASP A 191 0.02 -19.62 35.34
N ASP A 192 0.09 -18.75 36.36
CA ASP A 192 -1.01 -17.87 36.78
C ASP A 192 -0.67 -16.35 36.74
N GLY A 193 0.34 -15.94 35.96
CA GLY A 193 0.71 -14.52 35.93
C GLY A 193 2.00 -14.14 35.22
N ILE A 194 2.43 -12.91 35.47
CA ILE A 194 3.58 -12.28 34.82
C ILE A 194 4.49 -11.68 35.89
N ARG A 195 5.80 -11.88 35.75
CA ARG A 195 6.82 -11.22 36.56
C ARG A 195 7.50 -10.12 35.73
N VAL A 196 7.58 -8.91 36.30
CA VAL A 196 8.28 -7.76 35.73
C VAL A 196 9.31 -7.29 36.76
N GLY A 197 10.56 -7.73 36.62
CA GLY A 197 11.60 -7.51 37.64
C GLY A 197 11.20 -8.12 38.99
N ASP A 198 11.12 -7.28 40.03
CA ASP A 198 10.70 -7.70 41.38
C ASP A 198 9.17 -7.73 41.57
N LEU A 199 8.37 -7.42 40.55
CA LEU A 199 6.91 -7.40 40.62
C LEU A 199 6.31 -8.69 40.08
N ILE A 200 5.37 -9.28 40.81
CA ILE A 200 4.56 -10.42 40.42
C ILE A 200 3.12 -9.95 40.25
N ILE A 201 2.59 -10.09 39.04
CA ILE A 201 1.22 -9.77 38.66
C ILE A 201 0.47 -11.10 38.48
N LYS A 202 -0.61 -11.32 39.22
CA LYS A 202 -1.45 -12.54 39.11
C LYS A 202 -2.90 -12.18 38.93
N GLU A 203 -3.62 -13.01 38.18
CA GLU A 203 -5.08 -12.92 38.08
C GLU A 203 -5.69 -13.94 39.05
N VAL A 204 -6.40 -13.46 40.07
CA VAL A 204 -7.03 -14.29 41.10
C VAL A 204 -8.51 -13.91 41.17
N HIS A 205 -9.39 -14.85 40.84
CA HIS A 205 -10.86 -14.65 40.82
C HIS A 205 -11.33 -13.43 40.00
N GLY A 206 -10.70 -13.17 38.85
CA GLY A 206 -11.03 -12.03 37.98
C GLY A 206 -10.50 -10.67 38.47
N MET A 207 -9.68 -10.66 39.54
CA MET A 207 -8.98 -9.48 40.03
C MET A 207 -7.48 -9.60 39.79
N ILE A 208 -6.84 -8.48 39.42
CA ILE A 208 -5.40 -8.41 39.26
C ILE A 208 -4.76 -8.08 40.61
N THR A 209 -3.87 -8.95 41.07
CA THR A 209 -3.08 -8.77 42.28
C THR A 209 -1.63 -8.49 41.89
N ILE A 210 -1.03 -7.47 42.52
CA ILE A 210 0.36 -7.07 42.29
C ILE A 210 1.12 -7.23 43.61
N SER A 211 2.16 -8.04 43.62
CA SER A 211 3.00 -8.31 44.80
C SER A 211 4.49 -8.13 44.47
N ARG A 212 5.32 -7.82 45.47
CA ARG A 212 6.78 -7.67 45.29
C ARG A 212 7.53 -8.88 45.85
N VAL A 213 8.50 -9.40 45.11
CA VAL A 213 9.38 -10.50 45.53
C VAL A 213 10.21 -10.05 46.73
N GLY A 214 10.21 -10.84 47.82
CA GLY A 214 11.10 -10.64 48.98
C GLY A 214 10.51 -9.91 50.19
N ARG A 215 9.25 -9.50 50.16
CA ARG A 215 8.48 -9.23 51.39
C ARG A 215 7.45 -10.35 51.56
N ASN A 216 7.34 -10.90 52.78
CA ASN A 216 6.11 -11.55 53.24
C ASN A 216 4.93 -10.71 52.76
N PRO A 217 3.77 -11.28 52.38
CA PRO A 217 2.63 -10.50 51.90
C PRO A 217 2.36 -9.43 52.94
N MET A 218 2.85 -8.20 52.68
CA MET A 218 2.27 -7.05 53.31
C MET A 218 0.84 -7.18 52.85
N ALA A 219 -0.08 -7.24 53.82
CA ALA A 219 -1.38 -6.65 53.61
C ALA A 219 -1.09 -5.33 52.90
N THR A 220 -1.17 -5.35 51.58
CA THR A 220 -1.35 -4.16 50.78
C THR A 220 -2.61 -3.61 51.39
N ASP A 221 -2.47 -2.49 52.11
CA ASP A 221 -3.58 -1.56 52.29
C ASP A 221 -4.44 -1.67 51.05
N GLU A 222 -5.68 -2.08 51.29
CA GLU A 222 -6.63 -2.49 50.28
C GLU A 222 -6.54 -1.60 49.04
N ILE A 223 -5.84 -2.09 48.02
CA ILE A 223 -6.17 -1.70 46.66
C ILE A 223 -7.10 -2.80 46.14
N GLN A 224 -8.19 -3.01 46.88
CA GLN A 224 -9.32 -3.81 46.44
C GLN A 224 -10.14 -2.95 45.48
N GLY A 225 -10.42 -3.49 44.28
CA GLY A 225 -11.40 -2.91 43.38
C GLY A 225 -10.88 -1.86 42.38
N LEU A 226 -9.63 -1.94 41.93
CA LEU A 226 -9.21 -1.16 40.77
C LEU A 226 -9.98 -1.62 39.53
N SER A 227 -10.54 -0.66 38.81
CA SER A 227 -11.02 -0.91 37.47
C SER A 227 -9.86 -1.42 36.59
N PRO A 228 -10.13 -2.25 35.58
CA PRO A 228 -9.08 -2.83 34.72
C PRO A 228 -8.18 -1.78 34.05
N GLU A 229 -8.71 -0.58 33.80
CA GLU A 229 -7.96 0.57 33.28
C GLU A 229 -6.97 1.12 34.31
N GLU A 230 -7.39 1.23 35.57
CA GLU A 230 -6.51 1.67 36.66
C GLU A 230 -5.45 0.62 36.98
N ALA A 231 -5.78 -0.68 36.89
CA ALA A 231 -4.80 -1.76 37.04
C ALA A 231 -3.70 -1.68 35.97
N ILE A 232 -4.07 -1.46 34.70
CA ILE A 232 -3.11 -1.27 33.60
C ILE A 232 -2.25 -0.01 33.85
N ALA A 233 -2.85 1.10 34.27
CA ALA A 233 -2.13 2.34 34.57
C ALA A 233 -1.13 2.17 35.71
N VAL A 234 -1.53 1.49 36.80
CA VAL A 234 -0.68 1.22 37.97
C VAL A 234 0.49 0.30 37.59
N VAL A 235 0.24 -0.77 36.82
CA VAL A 235 1.28 -1.69 36.33
C VAL A 235 2.29 -0.95 35.45
N ILE A 236 1.81 -0.18 34.47
CA ILE A 236 2.69 0.58 33.55
C ILE A 236 3.49 1.62 34.35
N THR A 237 2.86 2.35 35.26
CA THR A 237 3.53 3.37 36.09
C THR A 237 4.63 2.75 36.96
N HIS A 238 4.35 1.61 37.60
CA HIS A 238 5.36 0.91 38.40
C HIS A 238 6.47 0.29 37.56
N ALA A 239 6.16 -0.29 36.40
CA ALA A 239 7.17 -0.84 35.50
C ALA A 239 8.10 0.26 34.94
N VAL A 240 7.54 1.42 34.60
CA VAL A 240 8.30 2.61 34.18
C VAL A 240 9.16 3.15 35.34
N GLN A 241 8.60 3.30 36.54
CA GLN A 241 9.37 3.72 37.72
C GLN A 241 10.50 2.75 38.08
N TYR A 242 10.28 1.44 37.90
CA TYR A 242 11.30 0.43 38.10
C TYR A 242 12.41 0.58 37.06
N ALA A 243 12.06 0.69 35.77
CA ALA A 243 13.02 0.90 34.69
C ALA A 243 13.87 2.17 34.87
N PHE A 244 13.29 3.24 35.42
CA PHE A 244 14.01 4.46 35.79
C PHE A 244 14.95 4.25 36.99
N LYS A 245 14.56 3.44 37.99
CA LYS A 245 15.39 3.16 39.18
C LYS A 245 16.54 2.19 38.90
N THR A 246 16.35 1.23 38.01
CA THR A 246 17.38 0.22 37.67
C THR A 246 18.34 0.68 36.58
N GLY A 247 18.23 1.93 36.10
CA GLY A 247 19.17 2.49 35.13
C GLY A 247 19.12 1.78 33.76
N SER A 248 18.00 1.16 33.41
CA SER A 248 17.81 0.60 32.07
C SER A 248 17.75 1.76 31.06
N ARG A 249 18.82 1.90 30.29
CA ARG A 249 18.88 2.81 29.13
C ARG A 249 17.66 2.52 28.25
N VAL A 250 16.81 3.53 28.07
CA VAL A 250 15.86 3.58 26.98
C VAL A 250 16.70 3.59 25.71
N VAL A 251 16.80 2.43 25.05
CA VAL A 251 17.37 2.38 23.70
C VAL A 251 16.29 2.97 22.80
N GLU A 252 16.46 4.24 22.45
CA GLU A 252 15.77 4.84 21.32
C GLU A 252 16.11 3.98 20.10
N TYR A 253 15.12 3.25 19.59
CA TYR A 253 15.21 2.73 18.23
C TYR A 253 15.04 3.94 17.30
N GLU A 254 16.15 4.59 16.97
CA GLU A 254 16.28 5.32 15.72
C GLU A 254 16.18 4.29 14.60
N GLY A 255 14.99 4.18 14.01
CA GLY A 255 14.79 3.34 12.84
C GLY A 255 15.40 3.99 11.60
N GLU A 256 16.57 3.50 11.20
CA GLU A 256 17.03 3.54 9.79
C GLU A 256 16.19 2.58 8.90
#